data_AF-A0A537DU51-F1
#
_entry.id   AF-A0A537DU51-F1
#
_cell.length_a   1.000
_cell.length_b   1.000
_cell.length_c   1.000
_cell.angle_alpha   90.00
_cell.angle_beta   90.00
_cell.angle_gamma   90.00
#
_symmetry.space_group_name_H-M   'P 1'
#
loop_
_entity.id
_entity.type
_entity.pdbx_description
1 polymer ?
#
loop_
_entity_poly.entity_id
_entity_poly.type
_entity_poly.pdbx_seq_one_letter_code
_entity_poly.pdbx_strand_id
1 'polypeptide(L)'
;MDLGYDLESIKKLDDVISIIGKPKNLGQMVTVIGSFLGEAFRRIYDGRWEWSEQFKTWAVMFRLPDGKEEGAFVFAKVQKRFVNGTQDSVAFYAHVTDSKVKGRIP
;
A
#
# COMPACT_ATOMS: atom_id res chain seq x y z
N MET A 1 -0.72 -12.43 15.63
CA MET A 1 -0.60 -12.24 14.18
C MET A 1 0.84 -11.83 13.93
N ASP A 2 1.61 -12.66 13.23
CA ASP A 2 2.96 -12.28 12.79
C ASP A 2 2.84 -11.49 11.48
N LEU A 3 3.50 -10.33 11.42
CA LEU A 3 3.45 -9.40 10.29
C LEU A 3 4.89 -9.14 9.83
N GLY A 4 5.35 -9.93 8.86
CA GLY A 4 6.72 -9.92 8.34
C GLY A 4 7.01 -8.83 7.30
N TYR A 5 6.07 -7.92 7.05
CA TYR A 5 6.14 -6.90 5.97
C TYR A 5 6.27 -7.51 4.56
N ASP A 6 5.60 -8.64 4.35
CA ASP A 6 5.55 -9.37 3.07
C ASP A 6 4.12 -9.32 2.46
N LEU A 7 3.97 -9.92 1.27
CA LEU A 7 2.68 -9.96 0.57
C LEU A 7 1.60 -10.72 1.37
N GLU A 8 1.98 -11.74 2.13
CA GLU A 8 1.10 -12.47 3.05
C GLU A 8 0.55 -11.55 4.16
N SER A 9 1.42 -10.73 4.74
CA SER A 9 1.08 -9.74 5.76
C SER A 9 0.15 -8.67 5.22
N ILE A 10 0.33 -8.24 3.96
CA ILE A 10 -0.56 -7.29 3.31
C ILE A 10 -1.95 -7.89 3.07
N LYS A 11 -2.05 -9.18 2.72
CA LYS A 11 -3.36 -9.86 2.62
C LYS A 11 -4.09 -9.84 3.96
N LYS A 12 -3.40 -10.23 5.04
CA LYS A 12 -3.94 -10.19 6.41
C LYS A 12 -4.34 -8.76 6.82
N LEU A 13 -3.58 -7.75 6.40
CA LEU A 13 -3.90 -6.35 6.64
C LEU A 13 -5.25 -5.94 6.00
N ASP A 14 -5.54 -6.42 4.79
CA ASP A 14 -6.80 -6.13 4.11
C ASP A 14 -8.02 -6.73 4.83
N ASP A 15 -7.83 -7.92 5.41
CA ASP A 15 -8.84 -8.55 6.28
C ASP A 15 -9.04 -7.75 7.57
N VAL A 16 -7.93 -7.28 8.18
CA VAL A 16 -7.99 -6.41 9.36
C VAL A 16 -8.76 -5.12 9.07
N ILE A 17 -8.54 -4.47 7.92
CA ILE A 17 -9.32 -3.28 7.52
C ILE A 17 -10.81 -3.61 7.43
N SER A 18 -11.15 -4.78 6.89
CA SER A 18 -12.55 -5.25 6.80
C SER A 18 -13.19 -5.45 8.18
N ILE A 19 -12.44 -6.03 9.13
CA ILE A 19 -12.90 -6.24 10.50
C ILE A 19 -13.09 -4.90 11.24
N ILE A 20 -12.19 -3.94 11.04
CA ILE A 20 -12.31 -2.60 11.63
C ILE A 20 -13.58 -1.89 11.12
N GLY A 21 -13.94 -2.08 9.85
CA GLY A 21 -15.13 -1.49 9.25
C GLY A 21 -15.06 0.04 9.24
N LYS A 22 -15.92 0.71 10.00
CA LYS A 22 -15.98 2.18 10.09
C LYS A 22 -15.31 2.67 11.39
N PRO A 23 -14.03 3.08 11.35
CA PRO A 23 -13.33 3.53 12.54
C PRO A 23 -13.82 4.90 13.01
N LYS A 24 -13.80 5.13 14.33
CA LYS A 24 -14.12 6.46 14.91
C LYS A 24 -13.12 7.55 14.46
N ASN A 25 -11.86 7.19 14.28
CA ASN A 25 -10.81 8.09 13.79
C ASN A 25 -10.17 7.51 12.54
N LEU A 26 -10.75 7.82 11.38
CA LEU A 26 -10.26 7.35 10.08
C LEU A 26 -8.83 7.82 9.81
N GLY A 27 -8.50 9.08 10.11
CA GLY A 27 -7.17 9.63 9.85
C GLY A 27 -6.07 8.86 10.57
N GLN A 28 -6.26 8.57 11.86
CA GLN A 28 -5.31 7.78 12.64
C GLN A 28 -5.16 6.35 12.08
N MET A 29 -6.26 5.70 11.67
CA MET A 29 -6.17 4.37 11.06
C MET A 29 -5.45 4.39 9.73
N VAL A 30 -5.71 5.39 8.88
CA VAL A 30 -5.01 5.60 7.62
C VAL A 30 -3.51 5.78 7.86
N THR A 31 -3.11 6.57 8.86
CA THR A 31 -1.70 6.74 9.21
C THR A 31 -1.06 5.43 9.66
N VAL A 32 -1.67 4.70 10.60
CA VAL A 32 -1.06 3.46 11.14
C VAL A 32 -0.97 2.37 10.07
N ILE A 33 -2.08 2.10 9.38
CA ILE A 33 -2.17 1.04 8.38
C ILE A 33 -1.39 1.42 7.12
N GLY A 34 -1.46 2.69 6.70
CA GLY A 34 -0.69 3.22 5.57
C GLY A 34 0.82 3.16 5.81
N SER A 35 1.28 3.47 7.02
CA SER A 35 2.70 3.33 7.39
C SER A 35 3.16 1.88 7.33
N PHE A 36 2.34 0.94 7.81
CA PHE A 36 2.64 -0.48 7.68
C PHE A 36 2.71 -0.93 6.21
N LEU A 37 1.69 -0.57 5.41
CA LEU A 37 1.64 -0.92 3.99
C LEU A 37 2.82 -0.34 3.21
N GLY A 38 3.19 0.90 3.51
CA GLY A 38 4.35 1.56 2.90
C GLY A 38 5.66 0.91 3.30
N GLU A 39 5.86 0.57 4.57
CA GLU A 39 7.06 -0.15 5.00
C GLU A 39 7.16 -1.54 4.35
N ALA A 40 6.03 -2.23 4.15
CA ALA A 40 6.00 -3.47 3.39
C ALA A 40 6.42 -3.25 1.94
N PHE A 41 5.85 -2.26 1.23
CA PHE A 41 6.24 -1.95 -0.14
C PHE A 41 7.73 -1.56 -0.23
N ARG A 42 8.23 -0.78 0.72
CA ARG A 42 9.63 -0.36 0.79
C ARG A 42 10.56 -1.57 0.90
N ARG A 43 10.22 -2.57 1.72
CA ARG A 43 11.03 -3.79 1.89
C ARG A 43 10.91 -4.76 0.72
N ILE A 44 9.70 -4.98 0.21
CA ILE A 44 9.46 -5.95 -0.86
C ILE A 44 10.10 -5.49 -2.17
N TYR A 45 10.04 -4.18 -2.46
CA TYR A 45 10.44 -3.62 -3.75
C TYR A 45 11.71 -2.76 -3.70
N ASP A 46 12.49 -2.88 -2.61
CA ASP A 46 13.69 -2.06 -2.36
C ASP A 46 13.43 -0.56 -2.58
N GLY A 47 12.28 -0.10 -2.10
CA GLY A 47 11.78 1.24 -2.33
C GLY A 47 12.33 2.26 -1.34
N ARG A 48 11.95 3.52 -1.54
CA ARG A 48 12.23 4.64 -0.63
C ARG A 48 10.99 5.48 -0.40
N TRP A 49 10.90 6.08 0.79
CA TRP A 49 9.89 7.10 1.05
C TRP A 49 10.26 8.39 0.34
N GLU A 50 9.30 8.99 -0.35
CA GLU A 50 9.45 10.29 -1.01
C GLU A 50 8.18 11.12 -0.80
N TRP A 51 8.36 12.40 -0.51
CA TRP A 51 7.24 13.34 -0.38
C TRP A 51 6.83 13.82 -1.77
N SER A 52 5.58 13.58 -2.14
CA SER A 52 5.03 14.10 -3.39
C SER A 52 4.46 15.49 -3.18
N GLU A 53 5.14 16.51 -3.72
CA GLU A 53 4.64 17.89 -3.69
C GLU A 53 3.33 18.06 -4.47
N GLN A 54 3.13 17.31 -5.55
CA GLN A 54 1.92 17.35 -6.38
C GLN A 54 0.69 16.86 -5.61
N PHE A 55 0.82 15.76 -4.88
CA PHE A 55 -0.30 15.12 -4.18
C PHE A 55 -0.35 15.43 -2.68
N LYS A 56 0.63 16.21 -2.17
CA LYS A 56 0.78 16.59 -0.76
C LYS A 56 0.69 15.39 0.19
N THR A 57 1.36 14.30 -0.19
CA THR A 57 1.41 13.05 0.58
C THR A 57 2.73 12.32 0.36
N TRP A 58 3.07 11.45 1.30
CA TRP A 58 4.14 10.47 1.14
C TRP A 58 3.75 9.36 0.16
N ALA A 59 4.73 8.94 -0.64
CA ALA A 59 4.67 7.76 -1.49
C ALA A 59 5.91 6.89 -1.27
N VAL A 60 5.81 5.61 -1.62
CA VAL A 60 6.96 4.71 -1.72
C VAL A 60 7.36 4.60 -3.18
N MET A 61 8.54 5.14 -3.52
CA MET A 61 9.10 5.07 -4.87
C MET A 61 9.92 3.79 -5.01
N PHE A 62 9.74 3.06 -6.11
CA PHE A 62 10.51 1.85 -6.44
C PHE A 62 10.71 1.75 -7.96
N ARG A 63 11.68 0.93 -8.37
CA ARG A 63 12.07 0.80 -9.77
C ARG A 63 11.31 -0.32 -10.48
N LEU A 64 10.90 -0.07 -11.71
CA LEU A 64 10.30 -1.06 -12.61
C LEU A 64 11.38 -1.74 -13.48
N PRO A 65 11.08 -2.90 -14.10
CA PRO A 65 12.03 -3.60 -14.97
C PRO A 65 12.55 -2.77 -16.16
N ASP A 66 11.74 -1.84 -16.67
CA ASP A 66 12.12 -0.93 -17.76
C ASP A 66 13.01 0.24 -17.29
N GLY A 67 13.36 0.26 -16.00
CA GLY A 67 14.24 1.23 -15.39
C GLY A 67 13.55 2.50 -14.90
N LYS A 68 12.25 2.69 -15.16
CA LYS A 68 11.47 3.82 -14.63
C LYS A 68 11.19 3.66 -13.15
N GLU A 69 10.77 4.76 -12.51
CA GLU A 69 10.28 4.74 -11.14
C GLU A 69 8.75 4.86 -11.10
N GLU A 70 8.13 4.10 -10.20
CA GLU A 70 6.71 4.19 -9.89
C GLU A 70 6.53 4.50 -8.40
N GLY A 71 5.54 5.34 -8.09
CA GLY A 71 5.19 5.73 -6.73
C GLY A 71 3.94 5.01 -6.22
N ALA A 72 4.06 4.32 -5.09
CA ALA A 72 2.90 3.77 -4.38
C ALA A 72 2.37 4.75 -3.32
N PHE A 73 1.16 5.26 -3.56
CA PHE A 73 0.44 6.17 -2.66
C PHE A 73 -0.37 5.40 -1.62
N VAL A 74 0.35 4.71 -0.72
CA VAL A 74 -0.22 3.75 0.23
C VAL A 74 -1.27 4.33 1.18
N PHE A 75 -1.08 5.56 1.67
CA PHE A 75 -2.05 6.23 2.55
C PHE A 75 -3.36 6.51 1.83
N ALA A 76 -3.28 7.04 0.60
CA ALA A 76 -4.46 7.28 -0.22
C ALA A 76 -5.21 5.98 -0.54
N LYS A 77 -4.47 4.88 -0.79
CA LYS A 77 -5.08 3.58 -1.05
C LYS A 77 -5.80 3.02 0.18
N VAL A 78 -5.19 3.10 1.36
CA VAL A 78 -5.83 2.68 2.63
C VAL A 78 -7.07 3.52 2.93
N GLN A 79 -7.01 4.84 2.74
CA GLN A 79 -8.18 5.70 2.90
C GLN A 79 -9.32 5.28 1.97
N LYS A 80 -9.02 5.06 0.68
CA LYS A 80 -10.02 4.58 -0.27
C LYS A 80 -10.56 3.20 0.11
N ARG A 81 -9.73 2.30 0.66
CA ARG A 81 -10.18 0.99 1.13
C ARG A 81 -11.23 1.08 2.24
N PHE A 82 -11.08 2.02 3.17
CA PHE A 82 -12.07 2.29 4.22
C PHE A 82 -13.37 2.92 3.67
N VAL A 83 -13.28 3.74 2.61
CA VAL A 83 -14.44 4.46 2.06
C VAL A 83 -15.22 3.62 1.04
N ASN A 84 -14.51 2.98 0.10
CA ASN A 84 -15.09 2.30 -1.06
C ASN A 84 -15.21 0.78 -0.86
N GLY A 85 -14.68 0.24 0.23
CA GLY A 85 -14.70 -1.19 0.49
C GLY A 85 -13.74 -1.96 -0.43
N THR A 86 -14.09 -3.20 -0.76
CA THR A 86 -13.20 -4.16 -1.46
C THR A 86 -12.78 -3.73 -2.87
N GLN A 87 -13.51 -2.78 -3.49
CA GLN A 87 -13.11 -2.14 -4.75
C GLN A 87 -11.71 -1.49 -4.66
N ASP A 88 -11.30 -1.09 -3.45
CA ASP A 88 -9.99 -0.51 -3.17
C ASP A 88 -9.10 -1.43 -2.33
N SER A 89 -9.27 -2.76 -2.44
CA SER A 89 -8.46 -3.79 -1.78
C SER A 89 -6.96 -3.45 -1.81
N VAL A 90 -6.33 -3.41 -0.62
CA VAL A 90 -4.88 -3.19 -0.51
C VAL A 90 -4.10 -4.46 -0.89
N ALA A 91 -4.70 -5.64 -0.71
CA ALA A 91 -4.13 -6.90 -1.16
C ALA A 91 -4.07 -6.98 -2.69
N PHE A 92 -5.17 -6.62 -3.36
CA PHE A 92 -5.21 -6.56 -4.83
C PHE A 92 -4.23 -5.51 -5.36
N TYR A 93 -4.15 -4.35 -4.71
CA TYR A 93 -3.17 -3.32 -5.05
C TYR A 93 -1.72 -3.85 -5.01
N ALA A 94 -1.34 -4.51 -3.91
CA ALA A 94 -0.02 -5.12 -3.78
C ALA A 94 0.24 -6.21 -4.83
N HIS A 95 -0.76 -7.01 -5.17
CA HIS A 95 -0.65 -8.02 -6.22
C HIS A 95 -0.39 -7.43 -7.61
N VAL A 96 -1.10 -6.34 -7.96
CA VAL A 96 -0.87 -5.61 -9.22
C VAL A 96 0.52 -4.99 -9.22
N THR A 97 0.94 -4.34 -8.13
CA THR A 97 2.28 -3.77 -8.01
C THR A 97 3.36 -4.86 -8.16
N ASP A 98 3.23 -6.00 -7.47
CA ASP A 98 4.16 -7.13 -7.60
C ASP A 98 4.25 -7.63 -9.04
N SER A 99 3.12 -7.69 -9.74
CA SER A 99 3.06 -8.11 -11.13
C SER A 99 3.77 -7.12 -12.07
N LYS A 100 3.64 -5.80 -11.84
CA LYS A 100 4.39 -4.78 -12.58
C LYS A 100 5.89 -4.85 -12.32
N VAL A 101 6.29 -4.93 -11.05
CA VAL A 101 7.71 -5.00 -10.65
C VAL A 101 8.37 -6.27 -11.20
N LYS A 102 7.61 -7.37 -11.37
CA LYS A 102 8.09 -8.60 -12.01
C LYS A 102 7.94 -8.61 -13.54
N GLY A 103 7.49 -7.52 -14.16
CA GLY A 103 7.34 -7.40 -15.61
C GLY A 103 6.26 -8.31 -16.21
N ARG A 104 5.29 -8.76 -15.41
CA ARG A 104 4.19 -9.64 -15.83
C ARG A 104 3.04 -8.88 -16.47
N ILE A 105 2.94 -7.59 -16.15
CA ILE A 105 2.01 -6.64 -16.75
C ILE A 105 2.74 -5.32 -16.99
N PRO A 106 2.37 -4.59 -18.06
CA PRO A 106 2.96 -3.29 -18.38
C PRO A 106 2.60 -2.19 -17.37
#